data_AF-A0A151BKJ8-F1
#
_entry.id   AF-A0A151BKJ8-F1
#
_cell.length_a   1.000
_cell.length_b   1.000
_cell.length_c   1.000
_cell.angle_alpha   90.00
_cell.angle_beta   90.00
_cell.angle_gamma   90.00
#
_symmetry.space_group_name_H-M   'P 1'
#
loop_
_entity.id
_entity.type
_entity.pdbx_description
1 polymer ?
#
loop_
_entity_poly.entity_id
_entity_poly.type
_entity_poly.pdbx_seq_one_letter_code
_entity_poly.pdbx_strand_id
1 'polypeptide(L)'
;DVRYAPDIVSWQEAPSSIVQLIKQRIRWNRGFMEVAIRYGRLLKKFKRKTIDAEITLMGPYIQAFFLINYWIWAYLSLFHIDLNPLIINMTTVTPLLTTVTLLIAGIALTYITKPRSIRNILWLPFIQLYWFLECGITFYALLQIIFKRPSRWVKTAKTGECTEESVKTILNP
;
A
#
# COMPACT_ATOMS: atom_id res chain seq x y z
N ASP A 1 -9.45 2.53 -28.54
CA ASP A 1 -10.05 1.81 -27.40
C ASP A 1 -8.90 1.20 -26.60
N VAL A 2 -8.92 1.28 -25.26
CA VAL A 2 -7.84 0.75 -24.41
C VAL A 2 -8.31 -0.56 -23.78
N ARG A 3 -7.57 -1.65 -23.99
CA ARG A 3 -7.96 -3.00 -23.54
C ARG A 3 -6.78 -3.72 -22.89
N TYR A 4 -7.08 -4.58 -21.92
CA TYR A 4 -6.10 -5.46 -21.31
C TYR A 4 -5.71 -6.58 -22.29
N ALA A 5 -4.41 -6.81 -22.47
CA ALA A 5 -3.84 -7.81 -23.35
C ALA A 5 -3.10 -8.86 -22.48
N PRO A 6 -3.71 -10.05 -22.24
CA PRO A 6 -3.15 -11.03 -21.30
C PRO A 6 -1.89 -11.73 -21.81
N ASP A 7 -1.64 -11.67 -23.11
CA ASP A 7 -0.48 -12.20 -23.82
C ASP A 7 0.76 -11.32 -23.70
N ILE A 8 0.59 -10.05 -23.33
CA ILE A 8 1.70 -9.11 -23.18
C ILE A 8 2.27 -9.20 -21.77
N VAL A 9 3.51 -9.71 -21.67
CA VAL A 9 4.26 -9.77 -20.42
C VAL A 9 5.29 -8.64 -20.39
N SER A 10 5.38 -7.94 -19.25
CA SER A 10 6.41 -6.92 -19.03
C SER A 10 7.15 -7.20 -17.72
N TRP A 11 8.48 -7.13 -17.78
CA TRP A 11 9.32 -7.22 -16.60
C TRP A 11 9.42 -5.86 -15.91
N GLN A 12 9.29 -5.87 -14.59
CA GLN A 12 9.35 -4.67 -13.77
C GLN A 12 10.57 -4.72 -12.87
N GLU A 13 11.29 -3.62 -12.81
CA GLU A 13 12.40 -3.45 -11.89
C GLU A 13 11.89 -2.99 -10.53
N ALA A 14 12.20 -3.76 -9.48
CA ALA A 14 11.91 -3.39 -8.10
C ALA A 14 12.89 -2.29 -7.64
N PRO A 15 12.46 -1.38 -6.74
CA PRO A 15 13.35 -0.37 -6.20
C PRO A 15 14.51 -1.02 -5.43
N SER A 16 15.74 -0.58 -5.70
CA SER A 16 16.97 -1.14 -5.12
C SER A 16 17.29 -0.60 -3.73
N SER A 17 16.55 0.42 -3.26
CA SER A 17 16.72 1.01 -1.92
C SER A 17 15.41 1.45 -1.31
N ILE A 18 15.37 1.49 0.02
CA ILE A 18 14.21 1.96 0.81
C ILE A 18 13.86 3.41 0.44
N VAL A 19 14.85 4.26 0.17
CA VAL A 19 14.61 5.66 -0.23
C VAL A 19 13.89 5.73 -1.58
N GLN A 20 14.27 4.90 -2.55
CA GLN A 20 13.58 4.82 -3.84
C GLN A 20 12.16 4.28 -3.68
N LEU A 21 11.97 3.25 -2.85
CA LEU A 21 10.67 2.68 -2.51
C LEU A 21 9.74 3.76 -1.92
N ILE A 22 10.20 4.50 -0.91
CA ILE A 22 9.43 5.59 -0.28
C ILE A 22 9.00 6.62 -1.33
N LYS A 23 9.94 7.11 -2.15
CA LYS A 23 9.62 8.08 -3.22
C LYS A 23 8.59 7.54 -4.21
N GLN A 24 8.72 6.28 -4.59
CA GLN A 24 7.78 5.60 -5.49
C GLN A 24 6.39 5.51 -4.88
N ARG A 25 6.28 5.10 -3.61
CA ARG A 25 4.99 4.97 -2.89
C ARG A 25 4.31 6.31 -2.69
N ILE A 26 5.05 7.35 -2.29
CA ILE A 26 4.52 8.73 -2.22
C ILE A 26 3.91 9.12 -3.57
N ARG A 27 4.64 8.91 -4.67
CA ARG A 27 4.19 9.27 -6.02
C ARG A 27 2.93 8.49 -6.42
N TRP A 28 2.89 7.19 -6.17
CA TRP A 28 1.75 6.33 -6.53
C TRP A 28 0.50 6.67 -5.72
N ASN A 29 0.63 6.74 -4.39
CA ASN A 29 -0.49 7.05 -3.50
C ASN A 29 -1.05 8.44 -3.78
N ARG A 30 -0.17 9.43 -4.00
CA ARG A 30 -0.58 10.77 -4.40
C ARG A 30 -1.31 10.76 -5.75
N GLY A 31 -0.81 10.02 -6.74
CA GLY A 31 -1.45 9.89 -8.04
C GLY A 31 -2.85 9.30 -7.95
N PHE A 32 -3.02 8.23 -7.18
CA PHE A 32 -4.35 7.64 -6.92
C PHE A 32 -5.28 8.64 -6.23
N MET A 33 -4.81 9.34 -5.20
CA MET A 33 -5.58 10.35 -4.49
C MET A 33 -6.01 11.52 -5.40
N GLU A 34 -5.11 12.07 -6.20
CA GLU A 34 -5.39 13.17 -7.13
C GLU A 34 -6.39 12.75 -8.23
N VAL A 35 -6.24 11.53 -8.76
CA VAL A 35 -7.19 10.95 -9.74
C VAL A 35 -8.55 10.70 -9.09
N ALA A 36 -8.60 10.21 -7.85
CA ALA A 36 -9.84 10.05 -7.10
C ALA A 36 -10.57 11.39 -6.90
N ILE A 37 -9.85 12.47 -6.56
CA ILE A 37 -10.47 13.80 -6.41
C ILE A 37 -11.01 14.31 -7.75
N ARG A 38 -10.22 14.17 -8.82
CA ARG A 38 -10.58 14.72 -10.14
C ARG A 38 -11.65 13.90 -10.85
N TYR A 39 -11.65 12.57 -10.67
CA TYR A 39 -12.45 11.64 -11.47
C TYR A 39 -13.24 10.62 -10.65
N GLY A 40 -13.16 10.60 -9.32
CA GLY A 40 -13.78 9.61 -8.41
C GLY A 40 -15.30 9.69 -8.27
N ARG A 41 -15.99 9.85 -9.39
CA ARG A 41 -17.44 9.70 -9.55
C ARG A 41 -17.72 8.71 -10.67
N LEU A 42 -16.88 7.70 -10.80
CA LEU A 42 -17.00 6.68 -11.85
C LEU A 42 -18.23 5.81 -11.58
N LEU A 43 -18.65 5.64 -10.32
CA LEU A 43 -19.84 4.91 -9.85
C LEU A 43 -21.19 5.49 -10.27
N LYS A 44 -21.25 6.41 -11.24
CA LYS A 44 -22.51 6.78 -11.90
C LYS A 44 -23.26 5.57 -12.48
N LYS A 45 -22.55 4.48 -12.78
CA LYS A 45 -23.13 3.18 -13.15
C LYS A 45 -22.45 2.08 -12.33
N PHE A 46 -23.21 1.30 -11.58
CA PHE A 46 -22.73 0.15 -10.81
C PHE A 46 -22.27 -0.97 -11.75
N LYS A 47 -21.02 -0.90 -12.22
CA LYS A 47 -20.33 -1.95 -12.97
C LYS A 47 -19.16 -2.45 -12.14
N ARG A 48 -18.88 -3.76 -12.18
CA ARG A 48 -17.76 -4.37 -11.42
C ARG A 48 -16.42 -3.66 -11.65
N LYS A 49 -16.09 -3.32 -12.91
CA LYS A 49 -14.87 -2.59 -13.28
C LYS A 49 -14.79 -1.19 -12.66
N THR A 50 -15.94 -0.55 -12.51
CA THR A 50 -16.05 0.79 -11.93
C THR A 50 -15.86 0.76 -10.42
N ILE A 51 -16.46 -0.24 -9.75
CA ILE A 51 -16.28 -0.47 -8.33
C ILE A 51 -14.80 -0.76 -8.03
N ASP A 52 -14.18 -1.65 -8.79
CA ASP A 52 -12.76 -2.01 -8.67
C ASP A 52 -11.82 -0.79 -8.81
N ALA A 53 -12.08 0.05 -9.82
CA ALA A 53 -11.35 1.29 -10.01
C ALA A 53 -11.52 2.26 -8.83
N GLU A 54 -12.74 2.45 -8.32
CA GLU A 54 -12.96 3.33 -7.18
C GLU A 54 -12.35 2.80 -5.89
N ILE A 55 -12.43 1.50 -5.60
CA ILE A 55 -11.76 0.89 -4.45
C ILE A 55 -10.25 1.13 -4.53
N THR A 56 -9.65 0.94 -5.71
CA THR A 56 -8.22 1.15 -5.93
C THR A 56 -7.82 2.62 -5.70
N LEU A 57 -8.60 3.55 -6.26
CA LEU A 57 -8.35 4.99 -6.12
C LEU A 57 -8.57 5.50 -4.69
N MET A 58 -9.51 4.90 -3.95
CA MET A 58 -9.83 5.25 -2.56
C MET A 58 -8.90 4.60 -1.54
N GLY A 59 -8.25 3.49 -1.89
CA GLY A 59 -7.36 2.73 -1.01
C GLY A 59 -6.39 3.58 -0.19
N PRO A 60 -5.64 4.52 -0.81
CA PRO A 60 -4.71 5.37 -0.07
C PRO A 60 -5.38 6.28 0.97
N TYR A 61 -6.62 6.73 0.76
CA TYR A 61 -7.33 7.51 1.79
C TYR A 61 -7.68 6.64 2.99
N ILE A 62 -8.22 5.45 2.74
CA ILE A 62 -8.55 4.48 3.80
C ILE A 62 -7.29 4.13 4.60
N GLN A 63 -6.18 3.91 3.90
CA GLN A 63 -4.90 3.59 4.53
C GLN A 63 -4.33 4.74 5.39
N ALA A 64 -4.52 5.99 4.97
CA ALA A 64 -4.19 7.15 5.80
C ALA A 64 -5.07 7.24 7.06
N PHE A 65 -6.36 6.91 6.95
CA PHE A 65 -7.27 6.84 8.10
C PHE A 65 -6.90 5.73 9.09
N PHE A 66 -6.37 4.60 8.63
CA PHE A 66 -5.84 3.58 9.55
C PHE A 66 -4.72 4.13 10.44
N LEU A 67 -3.80 4.95 9.88
CA LEU A 67 -2.74 5.56 10.69
C LEU A 67 -3.30 6.50 11.75
N ILE A 68 -4.27 7.34 11.38
CA ILE A 68 -4.95 8.25 12.31
C ILE A 68 -5.61 7.44 13.42
N ASN A 69 -6.31 6.37 13.07
CA ASN A 69 -6.94 5.49 14.05
C ASN A 69 -5.91 4.84 14.99
N TYR A 70 -4.74 4.42 14.50
CA TYR A 70 -3.67 3.87 15.34
C TYR A 70 -3.14 4.90 16.35
N TRP A 71 -3.00 6.17 15.95
CA TRP A 71 -2.61 7.23 16.87
C TRP A 71 -3.68 7.51 17.92
N ILE A 72 -4.96 7.55 17.52
CA ILE A 72 -6.08 7.71 18.46
C ILE A 72 -6.10 6.55 19.46
N TRP A 73 -6.03 5.31 18.97
CA TRP A 73 -6.01 4.13 19.83
C TRP A 73 -4.83 4.13 20.81
N ALA A 74 -3.62 4.46 20.33
CA ALA A 74 -2.45 4.56 21.18
C ALA A 74 -2.60 5.66 22.25
N TYR A 75 -3.12 6.83 21.86
CA TYR A 75 -3.38 7.94 22.78
C TYR A 75 -4.40 7.55 23.86
N LEU A 76 -5.55 7.01 23.47
CA LEU A 76 -6.59 6.57 24.43
C LEU A 76 -6.06 5.49 25.39
N SER A 77 -5.29 4.53 24.86
CA SER A 77 -4.72 3.44 25.66
C SER A 77 -3.64 3.92 26.65
N LEU A 78 -2.79 4.88 26.26
CA LEU A 78 -1.71 5.38 27.12
C LEU A 78 -2.24 6.29 28.23
N PHE A 79 -3.22 7.13 27.92
CA PHE A 79 -3.76 8.12 28.85
C PHE A 79 -5.02 7.64 29.59
N HIS A 80 -5.48 6.41 29.33
CA HIS A 80 -6.66 5.80 29.97
C HIS A 80 -7.89 6.72 29.92
N ILE A 81 -8.14 7.32 28.75
CA ILE A 81 -9.23 8.28 28.56
C ILE A 81 -10.52 7.51 28.31
N ASP A 82 -11.48 7.67 29.23
CA ASP A 82 -12.81 7.10 29.11
C ASP A 82 -13.68 7.97 28.19
N LEU A 83 -13.87 7.48 26.96
CA LEU A 83 -14.84 8.01 26.01
C LEU A 83 -16.08 7.13 25.93
N ASN A 84 -17.02 7.50 25.07
CA ASN A 84 -18.16 6.65 24.75
C ASN A 84 -17.70 5.22 24.37
N PRO A 85 -18.29 4.15 24.95
CA PRO A 85 -17.89 2.77 24.69
C PRO A 85 -17.88 2.39 23.20
N LEU A 86 -18.76 2.98 22.38
CA LEU A 86 -18.77 2.78 20.94
C LEU A 86 -17.46 3.24 20.30
N ILE A 87 -16.93 4.40 20.70
CA ILE A 87 -15.69 4.98 20.16
C ILE A 87 -14.49 4.12 20.58
N ILE A 88 -14.44 3.70 21.84
CA ILE A 88 -13.38 2.81 22.35
C ILE A 88 -13.37 1.48 21.58
N ASN A 89 -14.55 0.89 21.38
CA ASN A 89 -14.69 -0.36 20.65
C ASN A 89 -14.27 -0.20 19.18
N MET A 90 -14.73 0.85 18.49
CA MET A 90 -14.33 1.09 17.09
C MET A 90 -12.82 1.29 16.95
N THR A 91 -12.22 2.12 17.81
CA THR A 91 -10.79 2.44 17.75
C THR A 91 -9.90 1.24 18.09
N THR A 92 -10.38 0.32 18.93
CA THR A 92 -9.66 -0.91 19.33
C THR A 92 -9.85 -2.07 18.35
N VAL A 93 -11.06 -2.25 17.81
CA VAL A 93 -11.37 -3.37 16.89
C VAL A 93 -10.66 -3.20 15.55
N THR A 94 -10.55 -1.99 15.02
CA THR A 94 -9.87 -1.74 13.74
C THR A 94 -8.42 -2.25 13.70
N PRO A 95 -7.49 -1.84 14.61
CA PRO A 95 -6.12 -2.33 14.60
C PRO A 95 -6.03 -3.83 14.85
N LEU A 96 -6.92 -4.40 15.68
CA LEU A 96 -7.00 -5.84 15.91
C LEU A 96 -7.33 -6.58 14.60
N LEU A 97 -8.39 -6.18 13.90
CA LEU A 97 -8.78 -6.78 12.63
C LEU A 97 -7.69 -6.63 11.57
N THR A 98 -7.02 -5.48 11.48
CA THR A 98 -5.90 -5.31 10.53
C THR A 98 -4.75 -6.25 10.87
N THR A 99 -4.38 -6.36 12.15
CA THR A 99 -3.29 -7.23 12.60
C THR A 99 -3.58 -8.70 12.33
N VAL A 100 -4.80 -9.17 12.62
CA VAL A 100 -5.25 -10.54 12.32
C VAL A 100 -5.23 -10.78 10.80
N THR A 101 -5.71 -9.82 10.01
CA THR A 101 -5.71 -9.93 8.54
C THR A 101 -4.30 -10.07 7.98
N LEU A 102 -3.36 -9.23 8.44
CA LEU A 102 -1.97 -9.28 8.00
C LEU A 102 -1.25 -10.53 8.49
N LEU A 103 -1.59 -11.04 9.67
CA LEU A 103 -1.09 -12.31 10.18
C LEU A 103 -1.53 -13.47 9.28
N ILE A 104 -2.83 -13.54 8.93
CA ILE A 104 -3.36 -14.57 8.02
C ILE A 104 -2.69 -14.47 6.64
N ALA A 105 -2.60 -13.26 6.08
CA ALA A 105 -1.97 -13.04 4.79
C ALA A 105 -0.47 -13.40 4.82
N GLY A 106 0.21 -13.06 5.90
CA GLY A 106 1.61 -13.41 6.11
C GLY A 106 1.81 -14.92 6.21
N ILE A 107 1.00 -15.63 7.00
CA ILE A 107 1.04 -17.09 7.08
C ILE A 107 0.80 -17.72 5.69
N ALA A 108 -0.22 -17.25 4.96
CA ALA A 108 -0.49 -17.72 3.61
C ALA A 108 0.71 -17.48 2.67
N LEU A 109 1.36 -16.31 2.75
CA LEU A 109 2.56 -16.02 1.96
C LEU A 109 3.70 -16.98 2.31
N THR A 110 3.96 -17.22 3.60
CA THR A 110 5.02 -18.16 4.02
C THR A 110 4.77 -19.60 3.54
N TYR A 111 3.50 -19.99 3.38
CA TYR A 111 3.12 -21.31 2.87
C TYR A 111 3.33 -21.46 1.35
N ILE A 112 3.15 -20.38 0.60
CA ILE A 112 3.25 -20.34 -0.87
C ILE A 112 4.71 -20.13 -1.32
N THR A 113 5.51 -19.36 -0.57
CA THR A 113 6.92 -19.10 -0.89
C THR A 113 7.76 -20.38 -0.77
N LYS A 114 8.47 -20.73 -1.85
CA LYS A 114 9.44 -21.83 -1.87
C LYS A 114 10.87 -21.29 -1.68
N PRO A 115 11.75 -21.98 -0.93
CA PRO A 115 11.48 -23.18 -0.13
C PRO A 115 10.66 -22.87 1.13
N ARG A 116 9.82 -23.82 1.55
CA ARG A 116 9.04 -23.71 2.80
C ARG A 116 10.01 -23.87 3.97
N SER A 117 10.32 -22.76 4.64
CA SER A 117 11.19 -22.75 5.82
C SER A 117 10.49 -22.08 6.98
N ILE A 118 10.67 -22.60 8.20
CA ILE A 118 10.19 -21.94 9.42
C ILE A 118 10.82 -20.55 9.60
N ARG A 119 11.98 -20.32 8.99
CA ARG A 119 12.62 -18.99 8.92
C ARG A 119 11.74 -17.97 8.21
N ASN A 120 10.83 -18.41 7.33
CA ASN A 120 9.88 -17.52 6.66
C ASN A 120 8.89 -16.88 7.65
N ILE A 121 8.58 -17.56 8.77
CA ILE A 121 7.70 -17.04 9.83
C ILE A 121 8.34 -15.86 10.56
N LEU A 122 9.68 -15.83 10.65
CA LEU A 122 10.41 -14.71 11.26
C LEU A 122 10.21 -13.40 10.49
N TRP A 123 9.71 -13.46 9.24
CA TRP A 123 9.37 -12.28 8.45
C TRP A 123 8.00 -11.68 8.77
N LEU A 124 7.13 -12.36 9.52
CA LEU A 124 5.77 -11.86 9.82
C LEU A 124 5.77 -10.50 10.56
N PRO A 125 6.61 -10.25 11.58
CA PRO A 125 6.70 -8.94 12.20
C PRO A 125 7.13 -7.85 11.23
N PHE A 126 7.95 -8.17 10.23
CA PHE A 126 8.39 -7.22 9.20
C PHE A 126 7.26 -6.85 8.24
N ILE A 127 6.30 -7.73 7.99
CA ILE A 127 5.08 -7.40 7.23
C ILE A 127 4.27 -6.33 7.97
N GLN A 128 4.12 -6.49 9.30
CA GLN A 128 3.42 -5.51 10.13
C GLN A 128 4.16 -4.16 10.16
N LEU A 129 5.49 -4.19 10.30
CA LEU A 129 6.32 -2.99 10.27
C LEU A 129 6.24 -2.28 8.91
N TYR A 130 6.27 -3.06 7.83
CA TYR A 130 6.10 -2.54 6.46
C TYR A 130 4.72 -1.91 6.25
N TRP A 131 3.65 -2.53 6.77
CA TRP A 131 2.31 -1.95 6.73
C TRP A 131 2.25 -0.58 7.44
N PHE A 132 2.84 -0.49 8.63
CA PHE A 132 2.90 0.78 9.36
C PHE A 132 3.72 1.84 8.63
N LEU A 133 4.85 1.45 8.02
CA LEU A 133 5.65 2.32 7.15
C LEU A 133 4.83 2.84 5.97
N GLU A 134 4.11 1.97 5.27
CA GLU A 134 3.24 2.32 4.14
C GLU A 134 2.10 3.26 4.57
N CYS A 135 1.47 3.02 5.73
CA CYS A 135 0.51 3.95 6.34
C CYS A 135 1.11 5.35 6.56
N GLY A 136 2.33 5.42 7.13
CA GLY A 136 3.07 6.67 7.32
C GLY A 136 3.37 7.40 6.01
N ILE A 137 3.88 6.68 5.01
CA ILE A 137 4.16 7.21 3.67
C ILE A 137 2.90 7.76 3.02
N THR A 138 1.80 7.03 3.12
CA THR A 138 0.51 7.41 2.54
C THR A 138 -0.09 8.63 3.22
N PHE A 139 -0.01 8.70 4.55
CA PHE A 139 -0.42 9.88 5.30
C PHE A 139 0.43 11.11 4.92
N TYR A 140 1.74 10.95 4.75
CA TYR A 140 2.59 12.03 4.27
C TYR A 140 2.21 12.49 2.85
N ALA A 141 1.87 11.56 1.95
CA ALA A 141 1.35 11.91 0.62
C ALA A 141 0.03 12.69 0.71
N LEU A 142 -0.87 12.32 1.62
CA LEU A 142 -2.10 13.06 1.90
C LEU A 142 -1.81 14.49 2.38
N LEU A 143 -0.88 14.66 3.32
CA LEU A 143 -0.44 15.98 3.78
C LEU A 143 0.10 16.83 2.62
N GLN A 144 0.87 16.25 1.69
CA GLN A 144 1.33 17.00 0.51
C GLN A 144 0.18 17.57 -0.32
N ILE A 145 -0.92 16.82 -0.47
CA ILE A 145 -2.12 17.28 -1.18
C ILE A 145 -2.82 18.39 -0.39
N ILE A 146 -3.03 18.20 0.91
CA ILE A 146 -3.67 19.19 1.80
C ILE A 146 -2.89 20.51 1.78
N PHE A 147 -1.56 20.45 1.88
CA PHE A 147 -0.67 21.62 1.81
C PHE A 147 -0.38 22.10 0.39
N LYS A 148 -1.10 21.59 -0.63
CA LYS A 148 -0.98 21.99 -2.04
C LYS A 148 0.47 21.99 -2.55
N ARG A 149 1.30 21.06 -2.09
CA ARG A 149 2.70 20.93 -2.52
C ARG A 149 2.72 20.64 -4.03
N PRO A 150 3.63 21.24 -4.82
CA PRO A 150 3.68 20.99 -6.26
C PRO A 150 3.94 19.51 -6.54
N SER A 151 3.20 18.94 -7.50
CA SER A 151 3.48 17.59 -8.00
C SER A 151 4.65 17.69 -8.97
N ARG A 152 5.75 16.99 -8.67
CA ARG A 152 6.90 16.89 -9.58
C ARG A 152 6.96 15.47 -10.11
N TRP A 153 6.96 15.33 -11.43
CA TRP A 153 7.20 14.03 -12.03
C TRP A 153 8.67 13.66 -11.85
N VAL A 154 8.92 12.64 -11.05
CA VAL A 154 10.27 12.12 -10.81
C VAL A 154 10.32 10.69 -11.34
N LYS A 155 11.25 10.44 -12.27
CA LYS A 155 11.50 9.10 -12.79
C LYS A 155 12.17 8.27 -11.69
N THR A 156 11.66 7.07 -11.43
CA THR A 156 12.36 6.11 -10.58
C THR A 156 13.66 5.72 -11.27
N ALA A 157 14.80 5.91 -10.60
CA ALA A 157 16.09 5.49 -11.13
C ALA A 157 16.10 3.98 -11.34
N LYS A 158 16.61 3.55 -12.49
CA LYS A 158 16.80 2.14 -12.84
C LYS A 158 18.24 1.78 -12.53
N THR A 159 18.45 0.71 -11.77
CA THR A 159 19.77 0.16 -11.46
C THR A 159 20.24 -0.83 -12.52
N GLY A 160 19.34 -1.39 -13.33
CA GLY A 160 19.68 -2.27 -14.46
C GLY A 160 19.99 -3.71 -14.06
N GLU A 161 19.78 -4.09 -12.80
CA GLU A 161 19.92 -5.47 -12.37
C GLU A 161 18.76 -6.30 -12.93
N CYS A 162 19.08 -7.20 -13.84
CA CYS A 162 18.12 -8.17 -14.35
C CYS A 162 18.21 -9.43 -13.51
N THR A 163 17.11 -9.85 -12.88
CA THR A 163 17.06 -11.13 -12.17
C THR A 163 16.63 -12.28 -13.08
N GLU A 164 15.90 -11.97 -14.15
CA GLU A 164 15.33 -12.97 -15.04
C GLU A 164 16.32 -13.44 -16.10
N GLU A 165 16.56 -14.75 -16.14
CA GLU A 165 17.55 -15.38 -17.00
C GLU A 165 17.22 -15.23 -18.49
N SER A 166 15.94 -15.36 -18.87
CA SER A 166 15.47 -15.16 -20.24
C SER A 166 15.78 -13.76 -20.79
N VAL A 167 15.77 -12.74 -19.93
CA VAL A 167 16.05 -11.35 -20.30
C VAL A 167 17.56 -11.08 -20.27
N LYS A 168 18.31 -11.69 -19.34
CA LYS A 168 19.78 -11.61 -19.32
C LYS A 168 20.39 -12.09 -20.63
N THR A 169 19.90 -13.21 -21.17
CA THR A 169 20.39 -13.78 -22.44
C THR A 169 20.14 -12.86 -23.64
N ILE A 170 19.08 -12.04 -23.60
CA ILE A 170 18.77 -11.07 -24.66
C ILE A 170 19.64 -9.82 -24.55
N LEU A 171 19.96 -9.38 -23.32
CA LEU A 171 20.72 -8.16 -23.07
C LEU A 171 22.24 -8.35 -23.19
N ASN A 172 22.74 -9.56 -22.95
CA ASN A 172 24.15 -9.95 -23.13
C ASN A 172 24.24 -11.11 -24.14
N PRO A 173 24.13 -10.85 -25.46
CA PRO A 173 24.21 -11.87 -26.50
C PRO A 173 25.59 -12.51 -26.62
#